data_AF-A0A9P3MT03-F1
#
_entry.id   AF-A0A9P3MT03-F1
#
_cell.length_a   1.000
_cell.length_b   1.000
_cell.length_c   1.000
_cell.angle_alpha   90.00
_cell.angle_beta   90.00
_cell.angle_gamma   90.00
#
_symmetry.space_group_name_H-M   'P 1'
#
loop_
_entity.id
_entity.type
_entity.pdbx_description
1 polymer ?
#
loop_
_entity_poly.entity_id
_entity_poly.type
_entity_poly.pdbx_seq_one_letter_code
_entity_poly.pdbx_strand_id
1 'polypeptide(L)'
;MPRYTTSQTFTDGNTQIVALPDIVEQKREDPKGDVEEEPYEVKLQRISECVPLRITSTSGSSAGSGSGDFHQYRAMRRHEQDRLMRMEADYNKRMEERRFQQRKSG
;
A
#
# COMPACT_ATOMS: atom_id res chain seq x y z
N MET A 1 -48.07 18.40 -21.41
CA MET A 1 -46.91 18.50 -20.50
C MET A 1 -45.77 17.66 -21.08
N PRO A 2 -44.69 18.25 -21.60
CA PRO A 2 -43.56 17.48 -22.10
C PRO A 2 -42.72 16.95 -20.93
N ARG A 3 -42.36 15.67 -20.98
CA ARG A 3 -41.47 15.01 -20.01
C ARG A 3 -40.04 15.22 -20.51
N TYR A 4 -39.25 16.01 -19.80
CA TYR A 4 -37.80 16.04 -20.02
C TYR A 4 -37.22 14.75 -19.42
N THR A 5 -36.94 13.75 -20.26
CA THR A 5 -36.06 12.65 -19.87
C THR A 5 -34.66 13.04 -20.33
N THR A 6 -33.83 13.52 -19.40
CA THR A 6 -32.41 13.72 -19.68
C THR A 6 -31.81 12.40 -20.15
N SER A 7 -31.33 12.41 -21.39
CA SER A 7 -30.58 11.33 -22.02
C SER A 7 -29.31 11.04 -21.22
N GLN A 8 -29.24 9.86 -20.57
CA GLN A 8 -27.98 9.36 -20.04
C GLN A 8 -27.14 8.85 -21.22
N THR A 9 -26.12 9.62 -21.59
CA THR A 9 -25.12 9.16 -22.57
C THR A 9 -24.19 8.17 -21.88
N PHE A 10 -24.43 6.88 -22.09
CA PHE A 10 -23.46 5.83 -21.81
C PHE A 10 -22.28 5.99 -22.77
N THR A 11 -21.15 6.47 -22.27
CA THR A 11 -19.89 6.37 -22.99
C THR A 11 -19.29 4.98 -22.74
N ASP A 12 -19.82 3.98 -23.45
CA ASP A 12 -19.16 2.68 -23.62
C ASP A 12 -17.95 2.90 -24.53
N GLY A 13 -16.79 3.16 -23.94
CA GLY A 13 -15.66 3.56 -24.77
C GLY A 13 -14.27 3.43 -24.18
N ASN A 14 -14.08 2.87 -22.99
CA ASN A 14 -12.77 2.43 -22.52
C ASN A 14 -12.90 1.61 -21.23
N THR A 15 -13.42 0.38 -21.35
CA THR A 15 -13.08 -0.67 -20.37
C THR A 15 -11.66 -1.15 -20.66
N GLN A 16 -10.68 -0.24 -20.67
CA GLN A 16 -9.32 -0.69 -20.45
C GLN A 16 -9.29 -1.08 -18.98
N ILE A 17 -9.20 -2.39 -18.73
CA ILE A 17 -8.77 -2.89 -17.43
C ILE A 17 -7.38 -2.28 -17.26
N VAL A 18 -7.34 -1.12 -16.61
CA VAL A 18 -6.09 -0.53 -16.13
C VAL A 18 -5.65 -1.54 -15.10
N ALA A 19 -4.78 -2.47 -15.51
CA ALA A 19 -3.91 -3.14 -14.59
C ALA A 19 -3.39 -2.00 -13.72
N LEU A 20 -3.69 -2.03 -12.41
CA LEU A 20 -2.88 -1.26 -11.47
C LEU A 20 -1.46 -1.52 -11.95
N PRO A 21 -0.67 -0.50 -12.33
CA PRO A 21 0.75 -0.74 -12.55
C PRO A 21 1.15 -1.54 -11.34
N ASP A 22 1.63 -2.78 -11.57
CA ASP A 22 1.93 -3.75 -10.53
C ASP A 22 2.37 -2.94 -9.35
N ILE A 23 1.63 -2.95 -8.22
CA ILE A 23 2.01 -2.15 -7.06
C ILE A 23 3.44 -2.58 -6.83
N VAL A 24 4.36 -1.70 -7.25
CA VAL A 24 5.60 -2.18 -7.84
C VAL A 24 6.16 -3.13 -6.81
N GLU A 25 6.41 -4.38 -7.19
CA GLU A 25 7.44 -5.17 -6.52
C GLU A 25 8.76 -4.44 -6.79
N GLN A 26 8.85 -3.16 -6.41
CA GLN A 26 10.04 -2.55 -5.93
C GLN A 26 10.42 -3.55 -4.86
N LYS A 27 11.49 -4.29 -5.13
CA LYS A 27 12.36 -4.76 -4.06
C LYS A 27 12.55 -3.55 -3.16
N ARG A 28 11.69 -3.44 -2.15
CA ARG A 28 11.91 -2.57 -1.00
C ARG A 28 13.05 -3.29 -0.31
N GLU A 29 14.25 -3.01 -0.78
CA GLU A 29 15.44 -3.38 -0.03
C GLU A 29 15.25 -2.69 1.31
N ASP A 30 15.19 -3.51 2.36
CA ASP A 30 15.11 -2.95 3.70
C ASP A 30 16.33 -2.02 3.84
N PRO A 31 16.14 -0.76 4.24
CA PRO A 31 17.22 0.22 4.29
C PRO A 31 18.40 -0.37 5.07
N LYS A 32 19.55 -0.51 4.40
CA LYS A 32 20.78 -1.01 5.01
C LYS A 32 21.35 0.09 5.91
N GLY A 33 21.01 0.07 7.19
CA GLY A 33 21.51 1.00 8.20
C GLY A 33 20.52 1.21 9.34
N ASP A 34 20.99 1.81 10.44
CA ASP A 34 20.13 2.21 11.55
C ASP A 34 19.23 3.37 11.11
N VAL A 35 18.03 3.05 10.63
CA VAL A 35 17.02 3.98 10.06
C VAL A 35 16.68 5.16 10.98
N GLU A 36 16.99 5.02 12.28
CA GLU A 36 16.75 6.05 13.30
C GLU A 36 17.82 7.16 13.31
N GLU A 37 19.01 6.92 12.73
CA GLU A 37 20.10 7.91 12.63
C GLU A 37 20.06 8.74 11.33
N GLU A 38 19.19 8.36 10.38
CA GLU A 38 19.05 9.04 9.11
C GLU A 38 18.48 10.46 9.27
N PRO A 39 19.02 11.48 8.56
CA PRO A 39 18.48 12.82 8.58
C PRO A 39 16.99 12.84 8.17
N TYR A 40 16.17 13.62 8.88
CA TYR A 40 14.72 13.68 8.64
C TYR A 40 14.35 13.99 7.18
N GLU A 41 15.12 14.82 6.50
CA GLU A 41 14.92 15.19 5.09
C GLU A 41 15.00 13.96 4.16
N VAL A 42 15.97 13.07 4.39
CA VAL A 42 16.16 11.84 3.62
C VAL A 42 14.99 10.87 3.83
N LYS A 43 14.51 10.77 5.08
CA LYS A 43 13.34 9.94 5.41
C LYS A 43 12.07 10.46 4.73
N LEU A 44 11.86 11.78 4.71
CA LEU A 44 10.72 12.40 4.04
C LEU A 44 10.75 12.21 2.52
N GLN A 45 11.91 12.37 1.89
CA GLN A 45 12.10 12.09 0.47
C GLN A 45 11.75 10.63 0.15
N ARG A 46 12.32 9.67 0.88
CA ARG A 46 12.03 8.24 0.70
C ARG A 46 10.54 7.92 0.86
N ILE A 47 9.87 8.47 1.87
CA ILE A 47 8.42 8.24 2.06
C ILE A 47 7.64 8.79 0.86
N SER A 48 7.97 9.99 0.40
CA SER A 48 7.28 10.61 -0.74
C SER A 48 7.45 9.82 -2.06
N GLU A 49 8.59 9.17 -2.24
CA GLU A 49 8.91 8.37 -3.42
C GLU A 49 8.31 6.96 -3.35
N CYS A 50 8.35 6.32 -2.16
CA CYS A 50 7.94 4.92 -2.00
C CYS A 50 6.46 4.73 -1.66
N VAL A 51 5.78 5.74 -1.11
CA VAL A 51 4.38 5.64 -0.70
C VAL A 51 3.48 6.36 -1.72
N PRO A 52 2.61 5.63 -2.44
CA PRO A 52 1.69 6.27 -3.37
C PRO A 52 0.71 7.17 -2.62
N LEU A 53 0.72 8.46 -2.94
CA LEU A 53 -0.12 9.48 -2.28
C LEU A 53 -1.55 9.54 -2.83
N ARG A 54 -1.76 9.12 -4.09
CA ARG A 54 -3.06 9.13 -4.75
C ARG A 54 -3.22 7.87 -5.58
N ILE A 55 -4.41 7.28 -5.49
CA ILE A 55 -4.83 6.15 -6.32
C ILE A 55 -5.87 6.70 -7.29
N THR A 56 -5.60 6.60 -8.59
CA THR A 56 -6.48 7.15 -9.65
C THR A 56 -7.57 6.16 -10.07
N SER A 57 -7.40 4.88 -9.77
CA SER A 57 -8.30 3.77 -10.13
C SER A 57 -9.18 3.35 -8.95
N THR A 58 -10.00 4.28 -8.44
CA THR A 58 -10.97 4.00 -7.36
C THR A 58 -12.40 4.11 -7.87
N SER A 59 -13.16 3.03 -7.75
CA SER A 59 -14.61 3.03 -7.96
C SER A 59 -15.32 3.84 -6.87
N GLY A 60 -16.51 4.37 -7.17
CA GLY A 60 -17.30 5.12 -6.19
C GLY A 60 -17.65 4.29 -4.94
N SER A 61 -17.83 4.93 -3.79
CA SER A 61 -18.03 4.22 -2.50
C SER A 61 -19.28 3.33 -2.45
N SER A 62 -20.27 3.61 -3.30
CA SER A 62 -21.49 2.81 -3.45
C SER A 62 -21.52 2.01 -4.76
N ALA A 63 -20.40 1.97 -5.50
CA ALA A 63 -20.30 1.17 -6.72
C ALA A 63 -20.26 -0.32 -6.37
N GLY A 64 -20.83 -1.16 -7.25
CA GLY A 64 -20.77 -2.62 -7.11
C GLY A 64 -19.37 -3.17 -7.36
N SER A 65 -19.17 -4.45 -7.03
CA SER A 65 -17.91 -5.16 -7.25
C SER A 65 -17.69 -5.45 -8.73
N GLY A 66 -16.57 -4.97 -9.28
CA GLY A 66 -16.12 -5.25 -10.64
C GLY A 66 -15.36 -6.58 -10.76
N SER A 67 -15.15 -7.05 -12.00
CA SER A 67 -14.39 -8.29 -12.25
C SER A 67 -12.91 -8.21 -11.84
N GLY A 68 -12.34 -7.00 -11.76
CA GLY A 68 -10.96 -6.75 -11.33
C GLY A 68 -10.77 -6.66 -9.81
N ASP A 69 -11.85 -6.43 -9.05
CA ASP A 69 -11.77 -6.12 -7.61
C ASP A 69 -11.22 -7.30 -6.80
N PHE A 70 -11.53 -8.53 -7.25
CA PHE A 70 -10.98 -9.75 -6.64
C PHE A 70 -9.45 -9.77 -6.68
N HIS A 71 -8.86 -9.46 -7.84
CA HIS A 71 -7.41 -9.49 -8.01
C HIS A 71 -6.74 -8.34 -7.24
N GLN A 72 -7.36 -7.16 -7.21
CA GLN A 72 -6.89 -6.03 -6.41
C GLN A 72 -6.89 -6.36 -4.91
N TYR A 73 -7.98 -6.94 -4.39
CA TYR A 73 -8.05 -7.39 -3.00
C TYR A 73 -6.99 -8.45 -2.69
N ARG A 74 -6.82 -9.44 -3.57
CA ARG A 74 -5.81 -10.51 -3.39
C ARG A 74 -4.39 -9.95 -3.31
N ALA A 75 -4.02 -9.02 -4.19
CA ALA A 75 -2.71 -8.37 -4.16
C ALA A 75 -2.51 -7.56 -2.87
N MET A 76 -3.49 -6.71 -2.53
CA MET A 76 -3.45 -5.89 -1.30
C MET A 76 -3.33 -6.76 -0.04
N ARG A 77 -4.07 -7.86 0.04
CA ARG A 77 -4.02 -8.80 1.17
C ARG A 77 -2.64 -9.42 1.35
N ARG A 78 -1.99 -9.82 0.25
CA ARG A 78 -0.63 -10.37 0.29
C ARG A 78 0.36 -9.34 0.81
N HIS A 79 0.34 -8.13 0.25
CA HIS A 79 1.21 -7.05 0.70
C HIS A 79 1.01 -6.71 2.19
N GLU A 80 -0.23 -6.72 2.67
CA GLU A 80 -0.52 -6.45 4.08
C GLU A 80 -0.02 -7.58 4.99
N GLN A 81 -0.18 -8.84 4.59
CA GLN A 81 0.36 -9.98 5.32
C GLN A 81 1.89 -9.89 5.42
N ASP A 82 2.57 -9.58 4.31
CA ASP A 82 4.02 -9.39 4.30
C ASP A 82 4.45 -8.23 5.22
N ARG A 83 3.69 -7.12 5.22
CA ARG A 83 3.94 -5.98 6.12
C ARG A 83 3.85 -6.41 7.59
N LEU A 84 2.78 -7.13 7.96
CA LEU A 84 2.56 -7.60 9.34
C LEU A 84 3.66 -8.56 9.78
N MET A 85 4.04 -9.51 8.92
CA MET A 85 5.11 -10.47 9.21
C MET A 85 6.46 -9.78 9.46
N ARG A 86 6.82 -8.76 8.67
CA ARG A 86 8.06 -7.99 8.89
C ARG A 86 8.02 -7.21 10.20
N MET A 87 6.92 -6.52 10.49
CA MET A 87 6.77 -5.76 11.74
C MET A 87 6.86 -6.67 12.98
N GLU A 88 6.28 -7.87 12.92
CA GLU A 88 6.35 -8.85 14.01
C GLU A 88 7.78 -9.38 14.21
N ALA A 89 8.48 -9.69 13.11
CA ALA A 89 9.88 -10.11 13.17
C ALA A 89 10.79 -9.03 13.81
N ASP A 90 10.63 -7.77 13.38
CA ASP A 90 11.38 -6.64 13.94
C ASP A 90 11.09 -6.43 15.43
N TYR A 91 9.82 -6.55 15.83
CA TYR A 91 9.42 -6.44 17.22
C TYR A 91 10.07 -7.53 18.09
N ASN A 92 10.00 -8.79 17.65
CA ASN A 92 10.59 -9.92 18.37
C ASN A 92 12.10 -9.75 18.51
N LYS A 93 12.80 -9.35 17.44
CA LYS A 93 14.23 -9.06 17.46
C LYS A 93 14.59 -7.97 18.49
N ARG A 94 13.88 -6.83 18.47
CA ARG A 94 14.10 -5.73 19.44
C ARG A 94 13.80 -6.15 20.88
N MET A 95 12.80 -7.01 21.08
CA MET A 95 12.46 -7.56 22.40
C MET A 95 13.57 -8.48 22.93
N GLU A 96 14.13 -9.34 22.08
CA GLU A 96 15.23 -10.23 22.42
C GLU A 96 16.52 -9.45 22.74
N GLU A 97 16.87 -8.46 21.92
CA GLU A 97 18.01 -7.58 22.16
C GLU A 97 17.89 -6.84 23.49
N ARG A 98 16.71 -6.28 23.79
CA ARG A 98 16.45 -5.62 25.08
C ARG A 98 16.60 -6.58 26.25
N ARG A 99 16.06 -7.81 26.14
CA ARG A 99 16.19 -8.85 27.17
C ARG A 99 17.65 -9.26 27.38
N PHE A 100 18.42 -9.38 26.29
CA PHE A 100 19.84 -9.68 26.35
C PHE A 100 20.63 -8.58 27.05
N GLN A 101 20.40 -7.31 26.68
CA GLN A 101 21.07 -6.17 27.30
C GLN A 101 20.79 -6.10 28.81
N GLN A 102 19.54 -6.30 29.24
CA GLN A 102 19.18 -6.35 30.66
C GLN A 102 19.93 -7.44 31.43
N ARG A 103 20.10 -8.64 30.83
CA ARG A 103 20.86 -9.74 31.42
C ARG A 103 22.37 -9.49 31.47
N LYS A 104 22.90 -8.69 30.55
CA LYS A 104 24.33 -8.35 30.49
C LYS A 104 24.68 -7.22 31.47
N SER A 105 23.75 -6.31 31.75
CA SER A 105 23.97 -5.13 32.60
C SER A 105 23.74 -5.37 34.10
N GLY A 106 23.11 -6.50 34.46
CA GLY A 106 22.94 -6.94 35.86
C GLY A 106 23.93 -8.03 36.21
#